data_AF-A0A6J2KF78-F1
#
_entry.id   AF-A0A6J2KF78-F1
#
_cell.length_a   1.000
_cell.length_b   1.000
_cell.length_c   1.000
_cell.angle_alpha   90.00
_cell.angle_beta   90.00
_cell.angle_gamma   90.00
#
_symmetry.space_group_name_H-M   'P 1'
#
loop_
_entity.id
_entity.type
_entity.pdbx_description
1 polymer ?
#
loop_
_entity_poly.entity_id
_entity_poly.type
_entity_poly.pdbx_seq_one_letter_code
_entity_poly.pdbx_strand_id
1 'polypeptide(L)'
;MSILIGNTNNERAHNYYGKKNLNFDIFQDHLQIAFNFDDEHLLNTKEIVKKQYIGNEKNIDEVENTIVQFSSDFYYYHPTKRNVMKYIDNGAKKVYNYLFSYDGNRNFLKKTFNLNGSGAFHADEIGYLFDISFMDKTLTIEDMLIVDRITTLWANFVKSGNPTPVPTELLPIIWKPISKDSFYTLNIDTAMELKSGFFEDRMIFWDTFFEKYKYFVKGFRSKNDSA
;
A
#
# COMPACT_ATOMS: atom_id res chain seq x y z
N MET A 1 18.50 -12.91 -2.99
CA MET A 1 17.60 -13.12 -1.84
C MET A 1 16.15 -13.17 -2.33
N SER A 2 15.24 -13.86 -1.65
CA SER A 2 13.79 -13.74 -1.92
C SER A 2 13.21 -12.62 -1.06
N ILE A 3 12.21 -11.89 -1.56
CA ILE A 3 11.63 -10.73 -0.88
C ILE A 3 10.11 -10.90 -0.79
N LEU A 4 9.57 -10.60 0.39
CA LEU A 4 8.14 -10.47 0.65
C LEU A 4 7.90 -9.01 1.04
N ILE A 5 7.00 -8.34 0.32
CA ILE A 5 6.69 -6.93 0.50
C ILE A 5 5.19 -6.72 0.26
N GLY A 6 4.61 -5.69 0.82
CA GLY A 6 3.20 -5.39 0.60
C GLY A 6 2.73 -4.26 1.48
N ASN A 7 1.43 -4.05 1.44
CA ASN A 7 0.75 -2.93 2.07
C ASN A 7 -0.62 -3.36 2.60
N THR A 8 -1.23 -2.52 3.43
CA THR A 8 -2.68 -2.61 3.70
C THR A 8 -3.47 -1.87 2.62
N ASN A 9 -4.77 -2.12 2.49
CA ASN A 9 -5.58 -1.52 1.42
C ASN A 9 -5.99 -0.05 1.67
N ASN A 10 -5.86 0.42 2.92
CA ASN A 10 -6.19 1.79 3.34
C ASN A 10 -5.08 2.38 4.25
N GLU A 11 -3.80 2.27 3.84
CA GLU A 11 -2.62 2.68 4.63
C GLU A 11 -2.82 4.01 5.39
N ARG A 12 -3.28 5.05 4.68
CA ARG A 12 -3.37 6.40 5.25
C ARG A 12 -4.73 6.76 5.85
N ALA A 13 -5.67 5.81 5.97
CA ALA A 13 -7.02 6.10 6.46
C ALA A 13 -7.07 6.72 7.86
N HIS A 14 -6.21 6.27 8.77
CA HIS A 14 -6.09 6.82 10.13
C HIS A 14 -5.78 8.33 10.18
N ASN A 15 -5.25 8.91 9.10
CA ASN A 15 -4.97 10.34 9.04
C ASN A 15 -6.20 11.18 8.68
N TYR A 16 -7.26 10.57 8.14
CA TYR A 16 -8.36 11.30 7.51
C TYR A 16 -9.73 10.87 8.06
N TYR A 17 -9.96 9.57 8.23
CA TYR A 17 -11.25 9.02 8.65
C TYR A 17 -11.81 9.65 9.93
N GLY A 18 -13.02 10.21 9.80
CA GLY A 18 -13.77 10.83 10.90
C GLY A 18 -13.32 12.27 11.24
N LYS A 19 -12.43 12.87 10.45
CA LYS A 19 -11.99 14.26 10.67
C LYS A 19 -12.94 15.26 10.02
N LYS A 20 -13.49 16.17 10.83
CA LYS A 20 -14.52 17.14 10.40
C LYS A 20 -14.00 18.30 9.54
N ASN A 21 -12.69 18.55 9.50
CA ASN A 21 -12.08 19.68 8.79
C ASN A 21 -10.88 19.22 7.96
N LEU A 22 -11.13 18.54 6.84
CA LEU A 22 -10.08 18.18 5.89
C LEU A 22 -9.62 19.45 5.14
N ASN A 23 -8.32 19.78 5.25
CA ASN A 23 -7.74 20.88 4.49
C ASN A 23 -7.56 20.46 3.02
N PHE A 24 -8.12 21.23 2.07
CA PHE A 24 -7.99 20.96 0.64
C PHE A 24 -6.58 21.26 0.09
N ASP A 25 -5.71 21.92 0.86
CA ASP A 25 -4.29 22.10 0.50
C ASP A 25 -3.46 20.83 0.70
N ILE A 26 -4.09 19.73 1.09
CA ILE A 26 -3.42 18.45 1.32
C ILE A 26 -2.56 17.97 0.16
N PHE A 27 -3.01 18.14 -1.09
CA PHE A 27 -2.23 17.75 -2.26
C PHE A 27 -0.93 18.55 -2.36
N GLN A 28 -1.01 19.86 -2.08
CA GLN A 28 0.14 20.75 -2.08
C GLN A 28 1.14 20.37 -1.00
N ASP A 29 0.65 20.19 0.23
CA ASP A 29 1.47 19.87 1.40
C ASP A 29 2.28 18.58 1.16
N HIS A 30 1.66 17.57 0.54
CA HIS A 30 2.31 16.30 0.24
C HIS A 30 3.33 16.43 -0.90
N LEU A 31 3.00 17.15 -1.97
CA LEU A 31 3.94 17.39 -3.07
C LEU A 31 5.18 18.15 -2.59
N GLN A 32 5.02 19.15 -1.72
CA GLN A 32 6.14 19.90 -1.15
C GLN A 32 7.06 19.03 -0.28
N ILE A 33 6.61 17.88 0.23
CA ILE A 33 7.47 16.95 0.97
C ILE A 33 8.48 16.30 0.03
N ALA A 34 8.07 15.87 -1.17
CA ALA A 34 8.91 15.11 -2.10
C ALA A 34 9.56 15.95 -3.21
N PHE A 35 9.06 17.14 -3.51
CA PHE A 35 9.51 17.97 -4.64
C PHE A 35 9.93 19.38 -4.20
N ASN A 36 10.93 19.93 -4.88
CA ASN A 36 11.39 21.32 -4.77
C ASN A 36 10.74 22.19 -5.88
N PHE A 37 9.42 22.23 -5.94
CA PHE A 37 8.71 23.07 -6.92
C PHE A 37 8.80 24.55 -6.54
N ASP A 38 8.94 25.41 -7.56
CA ASP A 38 8.59 26.83 -7.43
C ASP A 38 7.06 27.02 -7.37
N ASP A 39 6.60 28.24 -7.12
CA ASP A 39 5.19 28.54 -6.92
C ASP A 39 4.32 28.17 -8.14
N GLU A 40 4.82 28.37 -9.37
CA GLU A 40 4.09 28.06 -10.59
C GLU A 40 3.94 26.55 -10.77
N HIS A 41 5.04 25.80 -10.64
CA HIS A 41 5.03 24.34 -10.74
C HIS A 41 4.19 23.73 -9.64
N LEU A 42 4.26 24.25 -8.42
CA LEU A 42 3.49 23.74 -7.29
C LEU A 42 1.98 23.92 -7.53
N LEU A 43 1.56 25.11 -7.99
CA LEU A 43 0.16 25.39 -8.30
C LEU A 43 -0.35 24.47 -9.41
N ASN A 44 0.40 24.34 -10.51
CA ASN A 44 0.02 23.50 -11.64
C ASN A 44 -0.05 22.01 -11.27
N THR A 45 0.97 21.51 -10.55
CA THR A 45 1.03 20.09 -10.16
C THR A 45 -0.03 19.73 -9.13
N LYS A 46 -0.34 20.62 -8.18
CA LYS A 46 -1.48 20.49 -7.26
C LYS A 46 -2.77 20.27 -8.02
N GLU A 47 -3.07 21.09 -9.02
CA GLU A 47 -4.32 20.97 -9.79
C GLU A 47 -4.36 19.70 -10.65
N ILE A 48 -3.21 19.25 -11.20
CA ILE A 48 -3.11 17.97 -11.91
C ILE A 48 -3.48 16.80 -10.98
N VAL A 49 -2.85 16.73 -9.80
CA VAL A 49 -3.10 15.65 -8.83
C VAL A 49 -4.53 15.72 -8.31
N LYS A 50 -5.01 16.91 -7.95
CA LYS A 50 -6.38 17.11 -7.48
C LYS A 50 -7.39 16.65 -8.53
N LYS A 51 -7.20 16.98 -9.81
CA LYS A 51 -8.06 16.52 -10.90
C LYS A 51 -8.03 15.01 -11.09
N GLN A 52 -6.87 14.37 -10.93
CA GLN A 52 -6.74 12.91 -11.01
C GLN A 52 -7.59 12.19 -9.97
N TYR A 53 -7.66 12.74 -8.76
CA TYR A 53 -8.27 12.07 -7.61
C TYR A 53 -9.73 12.49 -7.38
N ILE A 54 -10.01 13.79 -7.38
CA ILE A 54 -11.34 14.33 -7.07
C ILE A 54 -12.19 14.50 -8.34
N GLY A 55 -11.54 14.65 -9.50
CA GLY A 55 -12.26 14.99 -10.73
C GLY A 55 -12.98 16.34 -10.63
N ASN A 56 -14.19 16.41 -11.17
CA ASN A 56 -15.03 17.61 -11.19
C ASN A 56 -16.18 17.58 -10.16
N GLU A 57 -16.45 16.44 -9.52
CA GLU A 57 -17.61 16.24 -8.64
C GLU A 57 -17.24 16.41 -7.16
N LYS A 58 -18.16 17.00 -6.39
CA LYS A 58 -17.97 17.38 -4.98
C LYS A 58 -18.96 16.61 -4.11
N ASN A 59 -18.67 15.35 -3.83
CA ASN A 59 -19.29 14.64 -2.72
C ASN A 59 -18.27 14.48 -1.59
N ILE A 60 -18.57 14.95 -0.39
CA ILE A 60 -17.60 15.04 0.70
C ILE A 60 -17.15 13.66 1.24
N ASP A 61 -18.03 12.67 1.21
CA ASP A 61 -17.71 11.29 1.59
C ASP A 61 -16.82 10.62 0.52
N GLU A 62 -16.96 11.02 -0.74
CA GLU A 62 -16.04 10.63 -1.81
C GLU A 62 -14.69 11.34 -1.63
N VAL A 63 -14.66 12.58 -1.14
CA VAL A 63 -13.42 13.33 -0.90
C VAL A 63 -12.55 12.67 0.16
N GLU A 64 -13.11 12.18 1.26
CA GLU A 64 -12.33 11.51 2.31
C GLU A 64 -11.63 10.25 1.78
N ASN A 65 -12.38 9.34 1.15
CA ASN A 65 -11.83 8.14 0.52
C ASN A 65 -10.78 8.48 -0.55
N THR A 66 -11.04 9.52 -1.32
CA THR A 66 -10.13 10.01 -2.36
C THR A 66 -8.80 10.50 -1.76
N ILE A 67 -8.85 11.24 -0.65
CA ILE A 67 -7.66 11.69 0.06
C ILE A 67 -6.89 10.51 0.65
N VAL A 68 -7.59 9.51 1.20
CA VAL A 68 -6.96 8.25 1.67
C VAL A 68 -6.22 7.57 0.52
N GLN A 69 -6.86 7.42 -0.65
CA GLN A 69 -6.25 6.82 -1.83
C GLN A 69 -5.02 7.61 -2.27
N PHE A 70 -5.15 8.93 -2.43
CA PHE A 70 -4.03 9.82 -2.79
C PHE A 70 -2.84 9.66 -1.85
N SER A 71 -3.07 9.80 -0.54
CA SER A 71 -2.00 9.75 0.44
C SER A 71 -1.38 8.35 0.50
N SER A 72 -2.20 7.28 0.40
CA SER A 72 -1.70 5.90 0.41
C SER A 72 -0.89 5.58 -0.84
N ASP A 73 -1.33 6.06 -2.01
CA ASP A 73 -0.57 5.92 -3.24
C ASP A 73 0.78 6.63 -3.16
N PHE A 74 0.80 7.86 -2.64
CA PHE A 74 1.98 8.71 -2.56
C PHE A 74 3.05 8.19 -1.58
N TYR A 75 2.64 7.75 -0.38
CA TYR A 75 3.59 7.31 0.66
C TYR A 75 3.94 5.83 0.62
N TYR A 76 3.03 4.98 0.13
CA TYR A 76 3.16 3.54 0.28
C TYR A 76 3.12 2.82 -1.06
N TYR A 77 2.01 2.88 -1.80
CA TYR A 77 1.81 1.98 -2.94
C TYR A 77 2.78 2.26 -4.11
N HIS A 78 2.95 3.52 -4.51
CA HIS A 78 3.87 3.87 -5.60
C HIS A 78 5.34 3.60 -5.23
N PRO A 79 5.83 4.00 -4.04
CA PRO A 79 7.16 3.59 -3.57
C PRO A 79 7.35 2.06 -3.52
N THR A 80 6.36 1.29 -3.02
CA THR A 80 6.41 -0.18 -3.02
C THR A 80 6.57 -0.73 -4.44
N LYS A 81 5.72 -0.31 -5.38
CA LYS A 81 5.79 -0.75 -6.80
C LYS A 81 7.16 -0.47 -7.40
N ARG A 82 7.69 0.75 -7.20
CA ARG A 82 9.03 1.14 -7.69
C ARG A 82 10.15 0.30 -7.08
N ASN A 83 10.06 -0.02 -5.79
CA ASN A 83 11.07 -0.83 -5.12
C ASN A 83 11.03 -2.30 -5.56
N VAL A 84 9.85 -2.88 -5.80
CA VAL A 84 9.72 -4.23 -6.36
C VAL A 84 10.53 -4.36 -7.65
N MET A 85 10.36 -3.42 -8.59
CA MET A 85 11.08 -3.45 -9.86
C MET A 85 12.59 -3.33 -9.66
N LYS A 86 13.02 -2.42 -8.78
CA LYS A 86 14.44 -2.28 -8.43
C LYS A 86 15.02 -3.55 -7.82
N TYR A 87 14.29 -4.26 -6.96
CA TYR A 87 14.75 -5.52 -6.39
C TYR A 87 14.99 -6.58 -7.47
N ILE A 88 14.08 -6.68 -8.44
CA ILE A 88 14.21 -7.60 -9.57
C ILE A 88 15.44 -7.24 -10.41
N ASP A 89 15.61 -5.96 -10.76
CA ASP A 89 16.75 -5.49 -11.55
C ASP A 89 18.10 -5.69 -10.84
N ASN A 90 18.10 -5.73 -9.50
CA ASN A 90 19.28 -5.98 -8.68
C ASN A 90 19.43 -7.46 -8.26
N GLY A 91 18.75 -8.39 -8.94
CA GLY A 91 18.99 -9.83 -8.79
C GLY A 91 18.26 -10.51 -7.62
N ALA A 92 17.14 -9.94 -7.14
CA ALA A 92 16.24 -10.69 -6.26
C ALA A 92 15.75 -11.97 -6.97
N LYS A 93 15.78 -13.10 -6.26
CA LYS A 93 15.44 -14.41 -6.85
C LYS A 93 13.93 -14.54 -7.09
N LYS A 94 13.14 -14.08 -6.13
CA LYS A 94 11.68 -14.07 -6.14
C LYS A 94 11.22 -12.87 -5.32
N VAL A 95 10.27 -12.10 -5.85
CA VAL A 95 9.61 -11.01 -5.12
C VAL A 95 8.11 -11.31 -5.06
N TYR A 96 7.53 -11.26 -3.87
CA TYR A 96 6.11 -11.50 -3.63
C TYR A 96 5.48 -10.23 -3.08
N ASN A 97 4.42 -9.74 -3.74
CA ASN A 97 3.65 -8.56 -3.28
C ASN A 97 2.30 -8.96 -2.69
N TYR A 98 1.92 -8.39 -1.55
CA TYR A 98 0.60 -8.57 -0.94
C TYR A 98 -0.15 -7.26 -0.76
N LEU A 99 -1.47 -7.38 -0.67
CA LEU A 99 -2.37 -6.35 -0.18
C LEU A 99 -3.20 -6.95 0.95
N PHE A 100 -3.03 -6.47 2.18
CA PHE A 100 -3.84 -6.90 3.31
C PHE A 100 -5.11 -6.05 3.39
N SER A 101 -6.27 -6.69 3.23
CA SER A 101 -7.55 -5.98 3.12
C SER A 101 -8.53 -6.33 4.23
N TYR A 102 -8.21 -7.34 5.04
CA TYR A 102 -9.11 -7.85 6.07
C TYR A 102 -9.39 -6.82 7.18
N ASP A 103 -10.66 -6.70 7.52
CA ASP A 103 -11.17 -5.80 8.55
C ASP A 103 -11.89 -6.62 9.63
N GLY A 104 -11.23 -6.79 10.76
CA GLY A 104 -11.63 -7.67 11.85
C GLY A 104 -11.13 -7.18 13.22
N ASN A 105 -11.13 -8.09 14.20
CA ASN A 105 -10.88 -7.71 15.58
C ASN A 105 -9.41 -7.57 15.94
N ARG A 106 -8.50 -8.01 15.07
CA ARG A 106 -7.06 -7.84 15.28
C ARG A 106 -6.43 -6.74 14.41
N ASN A 107 -7.23 -5.85 13.83
CA ASN A 107 -6.73 -4.64 13.17
C ASN A 107 -6.05 -3.72 14.19
N PHE A 108 -4.74 -3.86 14.30
CA PHE A 108 -3.93 -3.31 15.40
C PHE A 108 -4.12 -1.81 15.61
N LEU A 109 -3.95 -1.00 14.57
CA LEU A 109 -4.02 0.45 14.68
C LEU A 109 -5.46 0.89 14.97
N LYS A 110 -6.44 0.30 14.27
CA LYS A 110 -7.86 0.60 14.47
C LYS A 110 -8.31 0.33 15.90
N LYS A 111 -7.94 -0.81 16.47
CA LYS A 111 -8.29 -1.15 17.85
C LYS A 111 -7.54 -0.30 18.87
N THR A 112 -6.24 -0.05 18.65
CA THR A 112 -5.41 0.74 19.58
C THR A 112 -5.92 2.18 19.72
N PHE A 113 -6.37 2.79 18.62
CA PHE A 113 -6.82 4.19 18.60
C PHE A 113 -8.33 4.36 18.49
N ASN A 114 -9.09 3.27 18.64
CA ASN A 114 -10.55 3.25 18.51
C ASN A 114 -11.05 3.95 17.22
N LEU A 115 -10.43 3.62 16.10
CA LEU A 115 -10.73 4.20 14.79
C LEU A 115 -11.81 3.38 14.06
N ASN A 116 -12.67 4.09 13.35
CA ASN A 116 -13.72 3.51 12.50
C ASN A 116 -13.39 3.71 11.02
N GLY A 117 -14.01 2.90 10.18
CA GLY A 117 -13.88 2.93 8.72
C GLY A 117 -13.65 1.52 8.16
N SER A 118 -13.83 1.35 6.85
CA SER A 118 -13.72 0.05 6.20
C SER A 118 -12.28 -0.29 5.83
N GLY A 119 -11.98 -1.58 5.78
CA GLY A 119 -10.69 -2.11 5.36
C GLY A 119 -9.61 -1.99 6.45
N ALA A 120 -8.38 -2.30 6.04
CA ALA A 120 -7.22 -2.34 6.91
C ALA A 120 -6.38 -1.07 6.76
N PHE A 121 -6.05 -0.45 7.89
CA PHE A 121 -5.22 0.75 7.98
C PHE A 121 -3.75 0.37 8.13
N HIS A 122 -2.86 1.35 8.09
CA HIS A 122 -1.45 1.12 8.36
C HIS A 122 -1.23 0.31 9.64
N ALA A 123 -0.36 -0.71 9.56
CA ALA A 123 0.02 -1.60 10.65
C ALA A 123 -1.07 -2.53 11.18
N ASP A 124 -2.28 -2.53 10.61
CA ASP A 124 -3.37 -3.39 11.09
C ASP A 124 -3.06 -4.88 10.96
N GLU A 125 -2.26 -5.29 9.98
CA GLU A 125 -1.88 -6.69 9.77
C GLU A 125 -0.98 -7.23 10.89
N ILE A 126 -0.30 -6.35 11.65
CA ILE A 126 0.61 -6.73 12.74
C ILE A 126 -0.15 -7.50 13.82
N GLY A 127 -1.39 -7.11 14.11
CA GLY A 127 -2.20 -7.81 15.08
C GLY A 127 -2.49 -9.25 14.67
N TYR A 128 -2.52 -9.58 13.39
CA TYR A 128 -2.70 -10.95 12.90
C TYR A 128 -1.41 -11.77 12.83
N LEU A 129 -0.24 -11.11 12.83
CA LEU A 129 1.07 -11.77 12.85
C LEU A 129 1.58 -12.07 14.27
N PHE A 130 1.25 -11.22 15.24
CA PHE A 130 1.79 -11.30 16.59
C PHE A 130 0.71 -11.33 17.66
N ASP A 131 0.99 -12.04 18.75
CA ASP A 131 0.19 -11.96 19.97
C ASP A 131 0.55 -10.69 20.74
N ILE A 132 -0.25 -9.64 20.57
CA ILE A 132 -0.06 -8.34 21.21
C ILE A 132 -0.80 -8.32 22.55
N SER A 133 -0.06 -8.16 23.63
CA SER A 133 -0.52 -8.38 25.01
C SER A 133 -1.75 -7.56 25.45
N PHE A 134 -1.93 -6.37 24.89
CA PHE A 134 -3.02 -5.46 25.25
C PHE A 134 -4.21 -5.47 24.29
N MET A 135 -4.17 -6.29 23.24
CA MET A 135 -5.31 -6.45 22.35
C MET A 135 -6.34 -7.41 22.94
N ASP A 136 -7.61 -7.21 22.56
CA ASP A 136 -8.67 -8.16 22.89
C ASP A 136 -8.31 -9.56 22.35
N LYS A 137 -8.55 -10.58 23.17
CA LYS A 137 -8.29 -11.98 22.84
C LYS A 137 -9.50 -12.65 22.19
N THR A 138 -10.63 -11.95 22.12
CA THR A 138 -11.85 -12.44 21.47
C THR A 138 -11.67 -12.39 19.95
N LEU A 139 -11.66 -13.56 19.31
CA LEU A 139 -11.49 -13.72 17.87
C LEU A 139 -12.74 -14.34 17.26
N THR A 140 -13.18 -13.81 16.11
CA THR A 140 -14.16 -14.52 15.27
C THR A 140 -13.50 -15.69 14.55
N ILE A 141 -14.32 -16.53 13.90
CA ILE A 141 -13.82 -17.60 13.04
C ILE A 141 -13.01 -17.02 11.87
N GLU A 142 -13.44 -15.90 11.30
CA GLU A 142 -12.66 -15.22 10.26
C GLU A 142 -11.34 -14.65 10.80
N ASP A 143 -11.31 -14.07 12.00
CA ASP A 143 -10.08 -13.57 12.61
C ASP A 143 -9.05 -14.71 12.76
N MET A 144 -9.48 -15.86 13.26
CA MET A 144 -8.63 -17.05 13.41
C MET A 144 -8.11 -17.56 12.06
N LEU A 145 -8.99 -17.62 11.05
CA LEU A 145 -8.60 -17.98 9.68
C LEU A 145 -7.50 -17.05 9.13
N ILE A 146 -7.61 -15.76 9.36
CA ILE A 146 -6.63 -14.77 8.87
C ILE A 146 -5.31 -14.88 9.63
N VAL A 147 -5.34 -15.10 10.95
CA VAL A 147 -4.14 -15.42 11.75
C VAL A 147 -3.43 -16.64 11.18
N ASP A 148 -4.15 -17.75 10.98
CA ASP A 148 -3.56 -18.99 10.46
C ASP A 148 -2.97 -18.79 9.06
N ARG A 149 -3.68 -18.08 8.17
CA ARG A 149 -3.21 -17.78 6.81
C ARG A 149 -1.94 -16.94 6.81
N ILE A 150 -1.95 -15.79 7.48
CA ILE A 150 -0.83 -14.84 7.41
C ILE A 150 0.42 -15.42 8.09
N THR A 151 0.26 -16.08 9.25
CA THR A 151 1.39 -16.72 9.94
C THR A 151 1.96 -17.88 9.13
N THR A 152 1.12 -18.69 8.47
CA THR A 152 1.58 -19.77 7.59
C THR A 152 2.32 -19.24 6.35
N LEU A 153 1.79 -18.19 5.71
CA LEU A 153 2.43 -17.54 4.55
C LEU A 153 3.83 -17.02 4.91
N TRP A 154 3.96 -16.31 6.03
CA TRP A 154 5.24 -15.77 6.50
C TRP A 154 6.20 -16.89 6.92
N ALA A 155 5.71 -17.91 7.65
CA ALA A 155 6.54 -19.03 8.06
C ALA A 155 7.08 -19.82 6.85
N ASN A 156 6.26 -20.07 5.83
CA ASN A 156 6.68 -20.74 4.59
C ASN A 156 7.73 -19.92 3.84
N PHE A 157 7.53 -18.60 3.77
CA PHE A 157 8.49 -17.68 3.17
C PHE A 157 9.84 -17.69 3.91
N VAL A 158 9.84 -17.65 5.24
CA VAL A 158 11.08 -17.72 6.03
C VAL A 158 11.79 -19.06 5.84
N LYS A 159 11.05 -20.18 5.83
CA LYS A 159 11.61 -21.53 5.70
C LYS A 159 12.19 -21.82 4.32
N SER A 160 11.56 -21.34 3.25
CA SER A 160 11.83 -21.81 1.88
C SER A 160 11.97 -20.70 0.83
N GLY A 161 11.67 -19.45 1.17
CA GLY A 161 11.56 -18.35 0.22
C GLY A 161 10.36 -18.46 -0.72
N ASN A 162 9.39 -19.34 -0.46
CA ASN A 162 8.13 -19.48 -1.18
C ASN A 162 6.94 -19.53 -0.18
N PRO A 163 6.03 -18.53 -0.17
CA PRO A 163 4.91 -18.50 0.78
C PRO A 163 3.88 -19.63 0.58
N THR A 164 3.74 -20.14 -0.65
CA THR A 164 2.73 -21.15 -1.04
C THR A 164 3.38 -22.24 -1.89
N PRO A 165 4.23 -23.10 -1.29
CA PRO A 165 4.95 -24.13 -2.03
C PRO A 165 4.02 -25.19 -2.62
N VAL A 166 2.93 -25.50 -1.92
CA VAL A 166 1.87 -26.42 -2.34
C VAL A 166 0.50 -25.85 -1.94
N PRO A 167 -0.56 -26.07 -2.73
CA PRO A 167 -1.91 -25.68 -2.33
C PRO A 167 -2.37 -26.51 -1.13
N THR A 168 -3.10 -25.87 -0.21
CA THR A 168 -3.72 -26.51 0.96
C THR A 168 -5.14 -25.96 1.14
N GLU A 169 -5.95 -26.55 2.01
CA GLU A 169 -7.27 -25.99 2.34
C GLU A 169 -7.14 -24.57 2.93
N LEU A 170 -6.10 -24.32 3.75
CA LEU A 170 -5.82 -23.02 4.35
C LEU A 170 -5.35 -21.99 3.33
N LEU A 171 -4.44 -22.41 2.44
CA LEU A 171 -3.81 -21.60 1.38
C LEU A 171 -4.05 -22.26 0.01
N PRO A 172 -5.24 -22.08 -0.58
CA PRO A 172 -5.60 -22.78 -1.83
C PRO A 172 -4.98 -22.15 -3.08
N ILE A 173 -4.41 -20.95 -2.95
CA ILE A 173 -3.85 -20.19 -4.06
C ILE A 173 -2.34 -20.32 -4.10
N ILE A 174 -1.81 -20.66 -5.28
CA ILE A 174 -0.38 -20.53 -5.57
C ILE A 174 -0.07 -19.06 -5.83
N TRP A 175 0.62 -18.44 -4.88
CA TRP A 175 1.15 -17.09 -5.00
C TRP A 175 2.34 -17.11 -5.95
N LYS A 176 2.16 -16.54 -7.14
CA LYS A 176 3.22 -16.42 -8.14
C LYS A 176 4.14 -15.25 -7.80
N PRO A 177 5.47 -15.41 -7.90
CA PRO A 177 6.39 -14.29 -7.75
C PRO A 177 6.24 -13.33 -8.94
N ILE A 178 6.61 -12.08 -8.71
CA ILE A 178 6.64 -11.02 -9.70
C ILE A 178 7.80 -11.26 -10.67
N SER A 179 7.55 -10.97 -11.95
CA SER A 179 8.55 -10.96 -13.02
C SER A 179 8.61 -9.59 -13.69
N LYS A 180 9.49 -9.42 -14.68
CA LYS A 180 9.57 -8.19 -15.47
C LYS A 180 8.30 -7.93 -16.29
N ASP A 181 7.57 -8.98 -16.62
CA ASP A 181 6.39 -8.93 -17.51
C ASP A 181 5.07 -9.07 -16.75
N SER A 182 5.10 -9.40 -15.45
CA SER A 182 3.91 -9.70 -14.68
C SER A 182 4.05 -9.28 -13.23
N PHE A 183 3.21 -8.33 -12.82
CA PHE A 183 3.06 -7.93 -11.44
C PHE A 183 1.90 -8.70 -10.82
N TYR A 184 2.13 -9.48 -9.77
CA TYR A 184 1.09 -10.21 -9.06
C TYR A 184 0.99 -9.72 -7.61
N THR A 185 -0.24 -9.52 -7.16
CA THR A 185 -0.55 -9.11 -5.79
C THR A 185 -1.50 -10.11 -5.14
N LEU A 186 -1.09 -10.71 -4.03
CA LEU A 186 -2.00 -11.54 -3.24
C LEU A 186 -2.84 -10.64 -2.32
N ASN A 187 -4.15 -10.60 -2.54
CA ASN A 187 -5.09 -10.02 -1.61
C ASN A 187 -5.31 -10.98 -0.43
N ILE A 188 -4.92 -10.54 0.76
CA ILE A 188 -5.11 -11.29 2.01
C ILE A 188 -6.40 -10.80 2.66
N ASP A 189 -7.43 -11.63 2.54
CA ASP A 189 -8.77 -11.47 3.11
C ASP A 189 -9.38 -12.88 3.30
N THR A 190 -10.59 -12.94 3.82
CA THR A 190 -11.44 -14.14 3.92
C THR A 190 -11.59 -14.83 2.57
N ALA A 191 -11.84 -14.05 1.51
CA ALA A 191 -11.71 -14.47 0.12
C ALA A 191 -10.31 -14.08 -0.40
N MET A 192 -9.35 -15.00 -0.25
CA MET A 192 -8.01 -14.80 -0.79
C MET A 192 -8.06 -14.78 -2.33
N GLU A 193 -7.31 -13.88 -2.96
CA GLU A 193 -7.30 -13.72 -4.41
C GLU A 193 -5.92 -13.31 -4.90
N LEU A 194 -5.43 -13.91 -5.99
CA LEU A 194 -4.21 -13.45 -6.66
C LEU A 194 -4.59 -12.57 -7.85
N LYS A 195 -4.31 -11.27 -7.74
CA LYS A 195 -4.60 -10.28 -8.78
C LYS A 195 -3.37 -10.00 -9.64
N SER A 196 -3.60 -9.71 -10.91
CA SER A 196 -2.58 -9.07 -11.75
C SER A 196 -2.59 -7.57 -11.47
N GLY A 197 -1.45 -7.04 -11.07
CA GLY A 197 -1.28 -5.63 -10.73
C GLY A 197 -1.83 -5.23 -9.37
N PHE A 198 -1.81 -3.94 -9.10
CA PHE A 198 -2.60 -3.29 -8.05
C PHE A 198 -2.75 -1.80 -8.36
N PHE A 199 -4.00 -1.32 -8.37
CA PHE A 199 -4.34 0.09 -8.61
C PHE A 199 -3.67 0.68 -9.87
N GLU A 200 -3.66 -0.06 -10.98
CA GLU A 200 -2.82 0.22 -12.15
C GLU A 200 -2.94 1.65 -12.70
N ASP A 201 -4.16 2.17 -12.88
CA ASP A 201 -4.36 3.54 -13.40
C ASP A 201 -3.69 4.59 -12.52
N ARG A 202 -3.77 4.43 -11.19
CA ARG A 202 -3.15 5.34 -10.22
C ARG A 202 -1.63 5.18 -10.21
N MET A 203 -1.13 3.96 -10.36
CA MET A 203 0.30 3.70 -10.45
C MET A 203 0.92 4.27 -11.74
N ILE A 204 0.23 4.12 -12.87
CA ILE A 204 0.65 4.71 -14.17
C ILE A 204 0.67 6.24 -14.09
N PHE A 205 -0.34 6.83 -13.44
CA PHE A 205 -0.36 8.27 -13.16
C PHE A 205 0.90 8.70 -12.39
N TRP A 206 1.22 8.02 -11.29
CA TRP A 206 2.39 8.37 -10.48
C TRP A 206 3.72 8.11 -11.20
N ASP A 207 3.84 7.03 -11.97
CA ASP A 207 5.03 6.77 -12.79
C ASP A 207 5.26 7.91 -13.79
N THR A 208 4.19 8.34 -14.48
CA THR A 208 4.24 9.46 -15.43
C THR A 208 4.57 10.78 -14.74
N PHE A 209 3.95 11.03 -13.59
CA PHE A 209 4.16 12.25 -12.81
C PHE A 209 5.61 12.36 -12.32
N PHE A 210 6.13 11.30 -11.69
CA PHE A 210 7.50 11.29 -11.19
C PHE A 210 8.54 11.36 -12.32
N GLU A 211 8.31 10.74 -13.46
CA GLU A 211 9.22 10.85 -14.61
C GLU A 211 9.23 12.27 -15.18
N LYS A 212 8.05 12.89 -15.34
CA LYS A 212 7.92 14.27 -15.85
C LYS A 212 8.61 15.29 -14.95
N TYR A 213 8.47 15.14 -13.63
CA TYR A 213 9.00 16.08 -12.65
C TYR A 213 10.26 15.59 -11.93
N LYS A 214 11.00 14.62 -12.50
CA LYS A 214 12.14 13.98 -11.85
C LYS A 214 13.22 14.94 -11.35
N TYR A 215 13.48 16.02 -12.08
CA TYR A 215 14.49 17.02 -11.71
C TYR A 215 14.08 17.89 -10.51
N PHE A 216 12.79 17.91 -10.16
CA PHE A 216 12.30 18.58 -8.96
C PHE A 216 12.29 17.65 -7.74
N VAL A 217 12.45 16.33 -7.92
CA VAL A 217 12.42 15.38 -6.79
C VAL A 217 13.57 15.71 -5.83
N LYS A 218 13.24 15.87 -4.55
CA LYS A 218 14.24 16.11 -3.51
C LYS A 218 15.20 14.94 -3.43
N GLY A 219 16.49 15.24 -3.47
CA GLY A 219 17.55 14.24 -3.47
C GLY A 219 17.77 13.56 -4.83
N PHE A 220 17.13 14.01 -5.90
CA PHE A 220 17.49 13.59 -7.26
C PHE A 220 18.93 14.00 -7.56
N ARG A 221 19.73 13.07 -8.07
CA ARG A 221 21.09 13.30 -8.57
C ARG A 221 21.11 12.83 -10.01
N SER A 222 21.51 13.70 -10.93
CA SER A 222 21.71 13.26 -12.31
C SER A 222 22.93 12.33 -12.33
N LYS A 223 22.96 11.39 -13.29
CA LYS A 223 24.14 10.53 -13.48
C LYS A 223 25.42 11.33 -13.76
N ASN A 224 25.30 12.60 -14.15
CA ASN A 224 26.42 13.48 -14.41
C ASN A 224 26.91 14.22 -13.15
N ASP A 225 26.14 14.22 -12.06
CA ASP A 225 26.50 14.89 -10.79
C ASP A 225 27.31 13.95 -9.85
N SER A 226 27.72 12.79 -10.35
CA SER A 226 28.41 11.73 -9.60
C SER A 226 29.87 11.55 -10.03
N ALA A 227 30.42 12.50 -10.79
CA ALA A 227 31.82 12.51 -11.25
C ALA A 227 32.67 13.47 -10.41
#